data_AF-A0AAV9CWI4-F1
#
_entry.id   AF-A0AAV9CWI4-F1
#
_cell.length_a   1.000
_cell.length_b   1.000
_cell.length_c   1.000
_cell.angle_alpha   90.00
_cell.angle_beta   90.00
_cell.angle_gamma   90.00
#
_symmetry.space_group_name_H-M   'P 1'
#
loop_
_entity.id
_entity.type
_entity.pdbx_description
1 polymer ?
#
loop_
_entity_poly.entity_id
_entity_poly.type
_entity_poly.pdbx_seq_one_letter_code
_entity_poly.pdbx_strand_id
1 'polypeptide(L)'
;MSIFYEPNVGLIKVLLTNSTTTSLLLFLTSLLFYFLYQDPIRKPESLPPGPKPWPVVGSLPELYRNKPLFRWVLDLPKSTPLGVACVRLGGTHVIVVDSPAIARKFLKRNDATFATRPVTMATEHSSGFLTVAVNLWGEQWKKMRRVLAAEVLCPARLKWLTNKRIEEADNLVRYIYNQCKAESGVGLINVRVAVRQYSGNFIRKMVFNKRYFGEGREDGGPGKEEEEHVDALFEVLGIIYSFCVSDYLPWLRRFDLNGHEKAVKAAVGVVNKYHDPIIEERIRRWRGVGGGSLPPPRELEDLLDVLVSIRGEDGKWVLSERRSKRRLRYD
;
A
#
# COMPACT_ATOMS: atom_id res chain seq x y z
N MET A 1 -26.18 -28.12 36.95
CA MET A 1 -26.01 -27.10 38.00
C MET A 1 -25.44 -25.88 37.31
N SER A 2 -26.30 -24.92 36.99
CA SER A 2 -26.05 -23.83 36.05
C SER A 2 -25.43 -22.64 36.78
N ILE A 3 -24.23 -22.25 36.38
CA ILE A 3 -23.58 -21.02 36.86
C ILE A 3 -23.94 -19.90 35.88
N PHE A 4 -24.90 -19.07 36.27
CA PHE A 4 -25.18 -17.80 35.61
C PHE A 4 -24.07 -16.80 35.97
N TYR A 5 -23.45 -16.21 34.95
CA TYR A 5 -22.48 -15.14 35.06
C TYR A 5 -23.24 -13.82 35.25
N GLU A 6 -23.27 -13.27 36.47
CA GLU A 6 -23.79 -11.92 36.70
C GLU A 6 -22.83 -10.89 36.07
N PRO A 7 -23.33 -9.93 35.27
CA PRO A 7 -22.49 -8.83 34.78
C PRO A 7 -22.11 -7.93 35.96
N ASN A 8 -20.84 -7.53 36.02
CA ASN A 8 -20.25 -6.65 37.04
C ASN A 8 -20.98 -5.29 37.13
N VAL A 9 -22.08 -5.23 37.90
CA VAL A 9 -22.85 -4.00 38.16
C VAL A 9 -22.06 -3.00 39.01
N GLY A 10 -20.99 -3.46 39.69
CA GLY A 10 -20.14 -2.64 40.56
C GLY A 10 -19.39 -1.52 39.83
N LEU A 11 -18.89 -1.78 38.62
CA LEU A 11 -18.13 -0.77 37.86
C LEU A 11 -19.01 0.37 37.34
N ILE A 12 -20.26 0.06 36.99
CA ILE A 12 -21.26 1.05 36.53
C ILE A 12 -21.77 1.88 37.72
N LYS A 13 -21.91 1.28 38.90
CA LYS A 13 -22.34 2.01 40.12
C LYS A 13 -21.27 2.96 40.66
N VAL A 14 -19.98 2.62 40.59
CA VAL A 14 -18.88 3.51 41.03
C VAL A 14 -18.75 4.76 40.15
N LEU A 15 -19.12 4.66 38.87
CA LEU A 15 -19.19 5.82 37.96
C LEU A 15 -20.40 6.73 38.24
N LEU A 16 -21.43 6.25 38.94
CA LEU A 16 -22.66 7.00 39.26
C LEU A 16 -22.67 7.59 40.68
N THR A 17 -21.81 7.14 41.60
CA THR A 17 -21.87 7.55 43.02
C THR A 17 -21.16 8.86 43.35
N ASN A 18 -20.28 9.37 42.48
CA ASN A 18 -19.59 10.64 42.72
C ASN A 18 -20.08 11.72 41.74
N SER A 19 -21.28 12.25 41.99
CA SER A 19 -21.92 13.34 41.21
C SER A 19 -20.98 14.53 40.94
N THR A 20 -20.05 14.81 41.85
CA THR A 20 -19.01 15.84 41.70
C THR A 20 -17.98 15.50 40.62
N THR A 21 -17.54 14.25 40.54
CA THR A 21 -16.56 13.79 39.53
C THR A 21 -17.17 13.72 38.13
N THR A 22 -18.42 13.28 38.00
CA THR A 22 -19.14 13.27 36.72
C THR A 22 -19.41 14.69 36.23
N SER A 23 -19.86 15.58 37.13
CA SER A 23 -20.05 17.01 36.82
C SER A 23 -18.74 17.71 36.44
N LEU A 24 -17.65 17.45 37.16
CA LEU A 24 -16.33 18.00 36.83
C LEU A 24 -15.83 17.50 35.47
N LEU A 25 -16.03 16.21 35.15
CA LEU A 25 -15.66 15.65 33.85
C LEU A 25 -16.48 16.27 32.72
N LEU A 26 -17.80 16.45 32.91
CA LEU A 26 -18.67 17.14 31.95
C LEU A 26 -18.30 18.61 31.78
N PHE A 27 -17.92 19.29 32.86
CA PHE A 27 -17.44 20.68 32.82
C PHE A 27 -16.09 20.78 32.08
N LEU A 28 -15.11 19.94 32.41
CA LEU A 28 -13.80 19.94 31.75
C LEU A 28 -13.90 19.58 30.27
N THR A 29 -14.75 18.61 29.92
CA THR A 29 -15.02 18.27 28.51
C THR A 29 -15.74 19.41 27.80
N SER A 30 -16.72 20.06 28.42
CA SER A 30 -17.40 21.25 27.86
C SER A 30 -16.44 22.42 27.67
N LEU A 31 -15.55 22.68 28.64
CA LEU A 31 -14.52 23.72 28.56
C LEU A 31 -13.51 23.42 27.45
N LEU A 32 -13.07 22.16 27.33
CA LEU A 32 -12.23 21.69 26.24
C LEU A 32 -12.93 21.88 24.88
N PHE A 33 -14.20 21.47 24.75
CA PHE A 33 -14.98 21.70 23.53
C PHE A 33 -15.13 23.18 23.23
N TYR A 34 -15.39 24.03 24.24
CA TYR A 34 -15.49 25.47 24.08
C TYR A 34 -14.19 26.06 23.50
N PHE A 35 -13.03 25.71 24.07
CA PHE A 35 -11.73 26.15 23.55
C PHE A 35 -11.39 25.56 22.18
N LEU A 36 -11.80 24.33 21.89
CA LEU A 36 -11.63 23.70 20.57
C LEU A 36 -12.57 24.31 19.50
N TYR A 37 -13.73 24.83 19.91
CA TYR A 37 -14.66 25.58 19.05
C TYR A 37 -14.21 27.04 18.88
N GLN A 38 -13.41 27.58 19.79
CA GLN A 38 -12.68 28.84 19.64
C GLN A 38 -11.44 28.69 18.74
N ASP A 39 -11.57 27.94 17.63
CA ASP A 39 -10.56 28.03 16.58
C ASP A 39 -10.68 29.46 16.01
N PRO A 40 -9.65 30.32 16.09
CA PRO A 40 -9.72 31.62 15.46
C PRO A 40 -9.97 31.34 14.00
N ILE A 41 -11.13 31.77 13.50
CA ILE A 41 -11.48 31.74 12.08
C ILE A 41 -10.48 32.69 11.41
N ARG A 42 -9.26 32.19 11.16
CA ARG A 42 -8.35 32.78 10.18
C ARG A 42 -9.17 32.77 8.91
N LYS A 43 -9.36 33.95 8.30
CA LYS A 43 -9.97 34.05 6.96
C LYS A 43 -9.32 32.96 6.11
N PRO A 44 -10.06 31.92 5.71
CA PRO A 44 -9.46 30.88 4.91
C PRO A 44 -8.99 31.57 3.64
N GLU A 45 -7.76 31.32 3.21
CA GLU A 45 -7.53 31.24 1.77
C GLU A 45 -8.69 30.41 1.20
N SER A 46 -9.34 30.89 0.15
CA SER A 46 -10.62 30.36 -0.32
C SER A 46 -10.51 28.87 -0.66
N LEU A 47 -10.76 28.00 0.33
CA LEU A 47 -10.82 26.56 0.15
C LEU A 47 -12.08 26.23 -0.66
N PRO A 48 -12.05 25.16 -1.47
CA PRO A 48 -13.26 24.66 -2.09
C PRO A 48 -14.36 24.39 -1.05
N PRO A 49 -15.64 24.49 -1.43
CA PRO A 49 -16.75 24.22 -0.53
C PRO A 49 -16.73 22.77 -0.03
N GLY A 50 -17.37 22.50 1.10
CA GLY A 50 -17.47 21.14 1.63
C GLY A 50 -18.20 21.06 2.97
N PRO A 51 -18.35 19.85 3.53
CA PRO A 51 -19.06 19.66 4.79
C PRO A 51 -18.36 20.43 5.92
N LYS A 52 -19.16 21.03 6.82
CA LYS A 52 -18.63 21.73 7.99
C LYS A 52 -17.91 20.72 8.90
N PRO A 53 -16.63 20.92 9.22
CA PRO A 53 -15.88 19.98 10.04
C PRO A 53 -16.25 20.08 11.52
N TRP A 54 -16.20 18.96 12.23
CA TRP A 54 -16.21 18.95 13.69
C TRP A 54 -14.85 19.42 14.23
N PRO A 55 -14.81 20.00 15.44
CA PRO A 55 -13.53 20.32 16.08
C PRO A 55 -12.66 19.07 16.22
N VAL A 56 -11.35 19.22 15.99
CA VAL A 56 -10.31 18.19 16.10
C VAL A 56 -10.42 17.04 15.08
N VAL A 57 -11.57 16.39 14.97
CA VAL A 57 -11.77 15.17 14.16
C VAL A 57 -12.21 15.46 12.72
N GLY A 58 -12.60 16.69 12.41
CA GLY A 58 -13.08 17.04 11.07
C GLY A 58 -14.36 16.28 10.71
N SER A 59 -14.43 15.72 9.51
CA SER A 59 -15.57 14.94 9.01
C SER A 59 -15.39 13.42 9.16
N LEU A 60 -14.49 12.98 10.06
CA LEU A 60 -14.31 11.56 10.35
C LEU A 60 -15.61 10.88 10.83
N PRO A 61 -16.42 11.48 11.74
CA PRO A 61 -17.70 10.88 12.15
C PRO A 61 -18.67 10.66 10.98
N GLU A 62 -18.81 11.63 10.08
CA GLU A 62 -19.63 11.51 8.86
C GLU A 62 -19.13 10.39 7.96
N LEU A 63 -17.82 10.29 7.78
CA LEU A 63 -17.17 9.27 6.98
C LEU A 63 -17.34 7.85 7.57
N TYR A 64 -17.43 7.73 8.89
CA TYR A 64 -17.77 6.47 9.56
C TYR A 64 -19.24 6.08 9.40
N ARG A 65 -20.15 7.06 9.47
CA ARG A 65 -21.60 6.84 9.30
C ARG A 65 -21.98 6.50 7.86
N ASN A 66 -21.26 7.03 6.88
CA ASN A 66 -21.55 6.84 5.45
C ASN A 66 -20.61 5.80 4.82
N LYS A 67 -21.04 4.53 4.78
CA LYS A 67 -20.32 3.44 4.12
C LYS A 67 -21.00 3.03 2.80
N PRO A 68 -20.23 2.67 1.76
CA PRO A 68 -18.77 2.62 1.73
C PRO A 68 -18.14 4.02 1.55
N LEU A 69 -17.02 4.24 2.24
CA LEU A 69 -16.33 5.53 2.36
C LEU A 69 -16.08 6.21 1.01
N PHE A 70 -15.58 5.46 0.03
CA PHE A 70 -15.20 6.02 -1.26
C PHE A 70 -16.40 6.64 -2.00
N ARG A 71 -17.62 6.08 -1.85
CA ARG A 71 -18.82 6.64 -2.49
C ARG A 71 -19.18 7.99 -1.90
N TRP A 72 -19.20 8.08 -0.57
CA TRP A 72 -19.48 9.34 0.10
C TRP A 72 -18.50 10.44 -0.30
N VAL A 73 -17.19 10.13 -0.32
CA VAL A 73 -16.15 11.08 -0.76
C VAL A 73 -16.36 11.52 -2.22
N LEU A 74 -16.69 10.59 -3.12
CA LEU A 74 -16.93 10.88 -4.54
C LEU A 74 -18.23 11.67 -4.80
N ASP A 75 -19.20 11.62 -3.88
CA ASP A 75 -20.45 12.36 -4.01
C ASP A 75 -20.32 13.82 -3.54
N LEU A 76 -19.35 14.15 -2.69
CA LEU A 76 -19.09 15.51 -2.21
C LEU A 76 -18.97 16.55 -3.35
N PRO A 77 -18.07 16.38 -4.34
CA PRO A 77 -17.89 17.37 -5.40
C PRO A 77 -19.12 17.54 -6.30
N LYS A 78 -20.00 16.54 -6.41
CA LYS A 78 -21.20 16.60 -7.26
C LYS A 78 -22.21 17.65 -6.81
N SER A 79 -22.19 17.99 -5.53
CA SER A 79 -23.01 19.07 -4.96
C SER A 79 -22.47 20.48 -5.24
N THR A 80 -21.32 20.59 -5.90
CA THR A 80 -20.59 21.85 -6.09
C THR A 80 -20.57 22.26 -7.58
N PRO A 81 -20.74 23.55 -7.92
CA PRO A 81 -20.77 23.98 -9.33
C PRO A 81 -19.48 23.69 -10.11
N LEU A 82 -18.34 23.62 -9.43
CA LEU A 82 -17.03 23.39 -10.05
C LEU A 82 -16.62 21.91 -10.09
N GLY A 83 -17.40 21.01 -9.48
CA GLY A 83 -16.98 19.62 -9.28
C GLY A 83 -15.74 19.52 -8.38
N VAL A 84 -15.62 20.36 -7.35
CA VAL A 84 -14.53 20.33 -6.37
C VAL A 84 -15.08 20.53 -4.98
N ALA A 85 -14.75 19.60 -4.08
CA ALA A 85 -15.07 19.71 -2.66
C ALA A 85 -13.82 19.59 -1.79
N CYS A 86 -13.85 20.21 -0.62
CA CYS A 86 -12.83 20.06 0.42
C CYS A 86 -13.45 19.42 1.66
N VAL A 87 -12.91 18.27 2.09
CA VAL A 87 -13.26 17.63 3.36
C VAL A 87 -12.07 17.69 4.30
N ARG A 88 -12.29 18.08 5.56
CA ARG A 88 -11.24 18.07 6.58
C ARG A 88 -11.32 16.74 7.32
N LEU A 89 -10.25 15.95 7.33
CA LEU A 89 -10.15 14.70 8.07
C LEU A 89 -9.09 14.89 9.16
N GLY A 90 -9.53 15.01 10.41
CA GLY A 90 -8.65 15.43 11.50
C GLY A 90 -7.99 16.79 11.23
N GLY A 91 -6.65 16.79 11.17
CA GLY A 91 -5.84 17.97 10.82
C GLY A 91 -5.62 18.20 9.33
N THR A 92 -6.09 17.30 8.45
CA THR A 92 -5.72 17.30 7.02
C THR A 92 -6.88 17.73 6.14
N HIS A 93 -6.61 18.64 5.20
CA HIS A 93 -7.56 18.98 4.12
C HIS A 93 -7.40 18.01 2.94
N VAL A 94 -8.49 17.35 2.56
CA VAL A 94 -8.57 16.47 1.39
C VAL A 94 -9.46 17.13 0.35
N ILE A 95 -8.88 17.44 -0.80
CA ILE A 95 -9.58 18.04 -1.93
C ILE A 95 -9.97 16.94 -2.90
N VAL A 96 -11.27 16.82 -3.17
CA VAL A 96 -11.84 15.86 -4.11
C VAL A 96 -12.20 16.60 -5.38
N VAL A 97 -11.74 16.12 -6.53
CA VAL A 97 -12.01 16.74 -7.84
C VAL A 97 -12.75 15.75 -8.74
N ASP A 98 -13.94 16.13 -9.17
CA ASP A 98 -14.79 15.45 -10.15
C ASP A 98 -15.06 16.38 -11.35
N SER A 99 -13.97 16.91 -11.91
CA SER A 99 -14.01 17.81 -13.08
C SER A 99 -12.79 17.58 -13.97
N PRO A 100 -12.96 17.07 -15.21
CA PRO A 100 -11.85 16.85 -16.13
C PRO A 100 -11.05 18.13 -16.43
N ALA A 101 -11.74 19.28 -16.49
CA ALA A 101 -11.11 20.57 -16.73
C ALA A 101 -10.16 20.95 -15.59
N ILE A 102 -10.54 20.68 -14.34
CA ILE A 102 -9.71 20.95 -13.15
C ILE A 102 -8.63 19.88 -12.99
N ALA A 103 -8.94 18.61 -13.24
CA ALA A 103 -7.97 17.53 -13.32
C ALA A 103 -6.81 17.88 -14.26
N ARG A 104 -7.10 18.40 -15.45
CA ARG A 104 -6.08 18.87 -16.40
C ARG A 104 -5.22 20.02 -15.84
N LYS A 105 -5.77 20.89 -14.99
CA LYS A 105 -4.98 21.97 -14.38
C LYS A 105 -3.93 21.43 -13.43
N PHE A 106 -4.26 20.48 -12.55
CA PHE A 106 -3.29 20.00 -11.55
C PHE A 106 -2.48 18.76 -11.98
N LEU A 107 -3.00 17.93 -12.90
CA LEU A 107 -2.28 16.75 -13.42
C LEU A 107 -1.42 17.03 -14.65
N LYS A 108 -1.58 18.19 -15.31
CA LYS A 108 -0.80 18.54 -16.50
C LYS A 108 -0.18 19.93 -16.44
N ARG A 109 -0.96 20.98 -16.15
CA ARG A 109 -0.43 22.36 -16.17
C ARG A 109 0.45 22.66 -14.95
N ASN A 110 0.09 22.12 -13.79
CA ASN A 110 0.81 22.30 -12.52
C ASN A 110 1.28 20.96 -11.95
N ASP A 111 1.57 19.99 -12.81
CA ASP A 111 1.86 18.61 -12.41
C ASP A 111 3.02 18.52 -11.41
N ALA A 112 4.08 19.31 -11.59
CA ALA A 112 5.22 19.38 -10.68
C ALA A 112 4.83 19.77 -9.24
N THR A 113 3.85 20.68 -9.07
CA THR A 113 3.37 21.12 -7.75
C THR A 113 2.56 20.03 -7.04
N PHE A 114 1.81 19.23 -7.80
CA PHE A 114 0.93 18.17 -7.28
C PHE A 114 1.52 16.76 -7.44
N ALA A 115 2.81 16.65 -7.77
CA ALA A 115 3.44 15.36 -8.04
C ALA A 115 3.73 14.55 -6.77
N THR A 116 3.91 15.20 -5.63
CA THR A 116 4.20 14.56 -4.35
C THR A 116 3.04 13.70 -3.87
N ARG A 117 3.35 12.62 -3.15
CA ARG A 117 2.37 11.73 -2.52
C ARG A 117 2.31 11.98 -1.02
N PRO A 118 1.13 11.85 -0.39
CA PRO A 118 1.04 11.94 1.06
C PRO A 118 1.83 10.80 1.71
N VAL A 119 2.52 11.11 2.81
CA VAL A 119 3.13 10.10 3.66
C VAL A 119 2.04 9.52 4.55
N THR A 120 1.82 8.22 4.45
CA THR A 120 0.91 7.44 5.31
C THR A 120 1.69 6.42 6.12
N MET A 121 1.09 5.95 7.22
CA MET A 121 1.62 4.85 8.04
C MET A 121 1.96 3.63 7.16
N ALA A 122 1.07 3.28 6.22
CA ALA A 122 1.30 2.16 5.31
C ALA A 122 2.51 2.38 4.38
N THR A 123 2.71 3.60 3.86
CA THR A 123 3.88 3.91 3.01
C THR A 123 5.20 3.90 3.77
N GLU A 124 5.17 4.25 5.06
CA GLU A 124 6.33 4.17 5.96
C GLU A 124 6.81 2.72 6.10
N HIS A 125 5.88 1.79 6.36
CA HIS A 125 6.20 0.38 6.54
C HIS A 125 6.38 -0.42 5.26
N SER A 126 5.77 0.00 4.13
CA SER A 126 5.79 -0.80 2.90
C SER A 126 7.18 -0.93 2.27
N SER A 127 8.08 0.04 2.52
CA SER A 127 9.49 -0.01 2.06
C SER A 127 10.31 1.19 2.56
N GLY A 128 9.86 1.98 3.54
CA GLY A 128 10.58 3.19 3.99
C GLY A 128 10.92 4.15 2.85
N PHE A 129 9.99 4.34 1.89
CA PHE A 129 10.17 5.18 0.69
C PHE A 129 11.17 4.66 -0.36
N LEU A 130 11.53 3.38 -0.34
CA LEU A 130 12.51 2.82 -1.28
C LEU A 130 11.94 2.40 -2.64
N THR A 131 10.61 2.36 -2.82
CA THR A 131 9.99 2.00 -4.12
C THR A 131 9.49 3.24 -4.85
N VAL A 132 9.51 3.19 -6.19
CA VAL A 132 9.05 4.32 -7.04
C VAL A 132 7.58 4.71 -6.76
N ALA A 133 6.77 3.76 -6.30
CA ALA A 133 5.34 3.94 -6.09
C ALA A 133 5.02 4.81 -4.86
N VAL A 134 5.90 4.82 -3.85
CA VAL A 134 5.67 5.52 -2.58
C VAL A 134 6.76 6.55 -2.24
N ASN A 135 7.86 6.61 -3.00
CA ASN A 135 8.91 7.60 -2.79
C ASN A 135 8.38 9.02 -3.07
N LEU A 136 8.82 9.98 -2.26
CA LEU A 136 8.48 11.38 -2.40
C LEU A 136 9.03 11.94 -3.70
N TRP A 137 8.31 12.92 -4.25
CA TRP A 137 8.78 13.62 -5.43
C TRP A 137 10.12 14.30 -5.15
N GLY A 138 11.07 14.14 -6.07
CA GLY A 138 12.43 14.67 -5.96
C GLY A 138 13.36 13.99 -6.96
N GLU A 139 14.64 14.37 -6.93
CA GLU A 139 15.64 13.85 -7.89
C GLU A 139 15.78 12.32 -7.83
N GLN A 140 15.72 11.73 -6.64
CA GLN A 140 15.77 10.27 -6.50
C GLN A 140 14.58 9.58 -7.19
N TRP A 141 13.36 10.08 -7.00
CA TRP A 141 12.19 9.53 -7.66
C TRP A 141 12.26 9.71 -9.18
N LYS A 142 12.72 10.88 -9.66
CA LYS A 142 12.90 11.14 -11.10
C LYS A 142 13.92 10.18 -11.71
N LYS A 143 15.04 9.93 -11.02
CA LYS A 143 16.07 8.96 -11.42
C LYS A 143 15.49 7.55 -11.50
N MET A 144 14.76 7.11 -10.48
CA MET A 144 14.11 5.79 -10.48
C MET A 144 13.10 5.66 -11.62
N ARG A 145 12.28 6.68 -11.87
CA ARG A 145 11.30 6.69 -12.97
C ARG A 145 11.96 6.65 -14.33
N ARG A 146 13.07 7.39 -14.53
CA ARG A 146 13.86 7.37 -15.78
C ARG A 146 14.41 5.97 -16.03
N VAL A 147 15.02 5.34 -15.02
CA VAL A 147 15.54 3.97 -15.11
C VAL A 147 14.44 2.99 -15.49
N LEU A 148 13.29 3.03 -14.80
CA LEU A 148 12.18 2.13 -15.10
C LEU A 148 11.66 2.33 -16.52
N ALA A 149 11.49 3.58 -16.98
CA ALA A 149 11.00 3.87 -18.32
C ALA A 149 11.98 3.41 -19.41
N ALA A 150 13.28 3.65 -19.22
CA ALA A 150 14.30 3.33 -20.21
C ALA A 150 14.64 1.83 -20.26
N GLU A 151 14.75 1.18 -19.09
CA GLU A 151 15.35 -0.15 -19.00
C GLU A 151 14.35 -1.28 -18.76
N VAL A 152 13.21 -0.98 -18.10
CA VAL A 152 12.25 -2.00 -17.64
C VAL A 152 10.95 -1.98 -18.44
N LEU A 153 10.37 -0.80 -18.66
CA LEU A 153 9.06 -0.60 -19.27
C LEU A 153 9.14 -0.17 -20.75
N CYS A 154 10.31 -0.32 -21.39
CA CYS A 154 10.50 0.06 -22.78
C CYS A 154 10.03 -1.05 -23.75
N PRO A 155 9.66 -0.71 -25.01
CA PRO A 155 9.19 -1.68 -25.99
C PRO A 155 10.19 -2.82 -26.27
N ALA A 156 11.48 -2.51 -26.28
CA ALA A 156 12.54 -3.51 -26.46
C ALA A 156 12.54 -4.53 -25.32
N ARG A 157 12.41 -4.07 -24.06
CA ARG A 157 12.35 -4.96 -22.90
C ARG A 157 11.08 -5.81 -22.89
N LEU A 158 9.95 -5.22 -23.29
CA LEU A 158 8.69 -5.95 -23.44
C LEU A 158 8.80 -7.07 -24.49
N LYS A 159 9.46 -6.79 -25.62
CA LYS A 159 9.73 -7.80 -26.66
C LYS A 159 10.65 -8.90 -26.14
N TRP A 160 11.72 -8.56 -25.44
CA TRP A 160 12.65 -9.52 -24.84
C TRP A 160 11.98 -10.46 -23.82
N LEU A 161 10.99 -9.98 -23.05
CA LEU A 161 10.23 -10.79 -22.10
C LEU A 161 9.12 -11.65 -22.74
N THR A 162 8.92 -11.60 -24.05
CA THR A 162 7.76 -12.25 -24.72
C THR A 162 7.64 -13.74 -24.41
N ASN A 163 8.73 -14.50 -24.51
CA ASN A 163 8.69 -15.94 -24.27
C ASN A 163 8.28 -16.27 -22.82
N LYS A 164 8.79 -15.52 -21.84
CA LYS A 164 8.41 -15.69 -20.42
C LYS A 164 6.93 -15.41 -20.19
N ARG A 165 6.37 -14.43 -20.90
CA ARG A 165 4.94 -14.09 -20.82
C ARG A 165 4.05 -15.16 -21.45
N ILE A 166 4.46 -15.70 -22.60
CA ILE A 166 3.78 -16.82 -23.27
C ILE A 166 3.79 -18.05 -22.35
N GLU A 167 4.94 -18.38 -21.77
CA GLU A 167 5.08 -19.51 -20.84
C GLU A 167 4.09 -19.41 -19.67
N GLU A 168 3.98 -18.25 -19.02
CA GLU A 168 3.03 -18.06 -17.92
C GLU A 168 1.56 -18.08 -18.38
N ALA A 169 1.25 -17.64 -19.60
CA ALA A 169 -0.08 -17.75 -20.18
C ALA A 169 -0.45 -19.23 -20.46
N ASP A 170 0.46 -20.00 -21.05
CA ASP A 170 0.27 -21.43 -21.30
C ASP A 170 0.06 -22.20 -19.99
N ASN A 171 0.79 -21.81 -18.95
CA ASN A 171 0.64 -22.37 -17.63
C ASN A 171 -0.73 -22.08 -16.99
N LEU A 172 -1.28 -20.86 -17.17
CA LEU A 172 -2.65 -20.54 -16.74
C LEU A 172 -3.68 -21.39 -17.49
N VAL A 173 -3.53 -21.54 -18.81
CA VAL A 173 -4.41 -22.38 -19.63
C VAL A 173 -4.36 -23.83 -19.15
N ARG A 174 -3.16 -24.36 -18.89
CA ARG A 174 -2.99 -25.73 -18.37
C ARG A 174 -3.66 -25.93 -17.02
N TYR A 175 -3.50 -24.98 -16.10
CA TYR A 175 -4.17 -25.01 -14.80
C TYR A 175 -5.70 -25.05 -14.97
N ILE A 176 -6.26 -24.14 -15.77
CA ILE A 176 -7.69 -24.10 -16.07
C ILE A 176 -8.17 -25.42 -16.69
N TYR A 177 -7.41 -25.94 -17.65
CA TYR A 177 -7.74 -27.21 -18.31
C TYR A 177 -7.76 -28.39 -17.33
N ASN A 178 -6.78 -28.47 -16.44
CA ASN A 178 -6.71 -29.51 -15.41
C ASN A 178 -7.88 -29.41 -14.41
N GLN A 179 -8.26 -28.18 -14.01
CA GLN A 179 -9.43 -27.96 -13.17
C GLN A 179 -10.73 -28.39 -13.86
N CYS A 180 -10.87 -28.17 -15.17
CA CYS A 180 -12.03 -28.64 -15.94
C CYS A 180 -12.09 -30.17 -16.07
N LYS A 181 -10.97 -30.87 -15.97
CA LYS A 181 -10.91 -32.33 -16.02
C LYS A 181 -11.24 -33.02 -14.68
N ALA A 182 -11.18 -32.29 -13.58
CA ALA A 182 -11.30 -32.87 -12.24
C ALA A 182 -12.76 -33.18 -11.83
N GLU A 183 -12.94 -34.40 -11.33
CA GLU A 183 -13.97 -34.95 -10.41
C GLU A 183 -15.48 -34.87 -10.67
N SER A 184 -16.04 -34.10 -11.63
CA SER A 184 -17.51 -34.12 -11.79
C SER A 184 -18.10 -33.72 -13.16
N GLY A 185 -17.26 -33.54 -14.19
CA GLY A 185 -17.74 -33.15 -15.52
C GLY A 185 -18.24 -31.70 -15.64
N VAL A 186 -18.24 -30.94 -14.54
CA VAL A 186 -18.49 -29.50 -14.50
C VAL A 186 -17.26 -28.81 -13.91
N GLY A 187 -16.41 -28.24 -14.77
CA GLY A 187 -15.24 -27.49 -14.35
C GLY A 187 -15.60 -26.20 -13.62
N LEU A 188 -15.48 -26.19 -12.29
CA LEU A 188 -15.67 -24.98 -11.50
C LEU A 188 -14.32 -24.29 -11.25
N ILE A 189 -14.21 -23.02 -11.65
CA ILE A 189 -12.96 -22.25 -11.55
C ILE A 189 -13.17 -21.04 -10.66
N ASN A 190 -12.32 -20.90 -9.64
CA ASN A 190 -12.23 -19.66 -8.88
C ASN A 190 -11.42 -18.61 -9.66
N VAL A 191 -12.11 -17.73 -10.39
CA VAL A 191 -11.50 -16.67 -11.22
C VAL A 191 -10.61 -15.74 -10.39
N ARG A 192 -10.98 -15.45 -9.14
CA ARG A 192 -10.16 -14.59 -8.26
C ARG A 192 -8.80 -15.25 -7.99
N VAL A 193 -8.79 -16.54 -7.67
CA VAL A 193 -7.55 -17.29 -7.43
C VAL A 193 -6.74 -17.35 -8.73
N ALA A 194 -7.35 -17.78 -9.83
CA ALA A 194 -6.67 -17.91 -11.11
C ALA A 194 -5.98 -16.60 -11.57
N VAL A 195 -6.69 -15.47 -11.51
CA VAL A 195 -6.17 -14.17 -11.95
C VAL A 195 -5.12 -13.61 -10.99
N ARG A 196 -5.33 -13.71 -9.67
CA ARG A 196 -4.33 -13.20 -8.69
C ARG A 196 -3.03 -13.99 -8.80
N GLN A 197 -3.13 -15.31 -8.88
CA GLN A 197 -1.97 -16.20 -8.98
C GLN A 197 -1.26 -16.03 -10.32
N TYR A 198 -1.98 -15.95 -11.43
CA TYR A 198 -1.37 -15.61 -12.72
C TYR A 198 -0.63 -14.27 -12.68
N SER A 199 -1.24 -13.23 -12.10
CA SER A 199 -0.61 -11.90 -12.00
C SER A 199 0.68 -11.93 -11.17
N GLY A 200 0.67 -12.65 -10.05
CA GLY A 200 1.85 -12.87 -9.21
C GLY A 200 2.95 -13.65 -9.93
N ASN A 201 2.59 -14.79 -10.53
CA ASN A 201 3.51 -15.66 -11.26
C ASN A 201 4.13 -14.95 -12.47
N PHE A 202 3.32 -14.19 -13.21
CA PHE A 202 3.73 -13.40 -14.35
C PHE A 202 4.80 -12.36 -13.97
N ILE A 203 4.57 -11.58 -12.92
CA ILE A 203 5.55 -10.60 -12.42
C ILE A 203 6.79 -11.33 -11.91
N ARG A 204 6.63 -12.39 -11.11
CA ARG A 204 7.76 -13.16 -10.56
C ARG A 204 8.64 -13.77 -11.65
N LYS A 205 8.05 -14.33 -12.71
CA LYS A 205 8.78 -14.88 -13.86
C LYS A 205 9.55 -13.79 -14.60
N MET A 206 8.96 -12.62 -14.83
CA MET A 206 9.65 -11.51 -15.49
C MET A 206 10.77 -10.91 -14.63
N VAL A 207 10.59 -10.86 -13.30
CA VAL A 207 11.53 -10.19 -12.39
C VAL A 207 12.65 -11.12 -11.93
N PHE A 208 12.35 -12.37 -11.59
CA PHE A 208 13.31 -13.30 -11.00
C PHE A 208 13.59 -14.55 -11.85
N ASN A 209 12.99 -14.65 -13.04
CA ASN A 209 13.01 -15.86 -13.88
C ASN A 209 12.51 -17.12 -13.14
N LYS A 210 11.66 -16.95 -12.12
CA LYS A 210 11.17 -18.04 -11.27
C LYS A 210 9.66 -18.19 -11.38
N ARG A 211 9.21 -19.43 -11.54
CA ARG A 211 7.80 -19.79 -11.50
C ARG A 211 7.31 -20.13 -10.11
N TYR A 212 8.16 -20.73 -9.26
CA TYR A 212 7.79 -21.14 -7.90
C TYR A 212 8.89 -20.72 -6.91
N PHE A 213 8.50 -20.42 -5.67
CA PHE A 213 9.41 -20.27 -4.53
C PHE A 213 9.60 -21.60 -3.79
N GLY A 214 8.57 -22.43 -3.74
CA GLY A 214 8.59 -23.77 -3.15
C GLY A 214 8.18 -24.84 -4.15
N GLU A 215 7.52 -25.88 -3.66
CA GLU A 215 6.96 -26.94 -4.50
C GLU A 215 5.68 -26.46 -5.18
N GLY A 216 5.63 -26.57 -6.51
CA GLY A 216 4.41 -26.35 -7.27
C GLY A 216 3.42 -27.51 -7.09
N ARG A 217 2.18 -27.31 -7.52
CA ARG A 217 1.17 -28.38 -7.54
C ARG A 217 1.15 -29.11 -8.89
N GLU A 218 0.80 -30.40 -8.86
CA GLU A 218 0.70 -31.24 -10.06
C GLU A 218 -0.33 -30.72 -11.09
N ASP A 219 -1.41 -30.10 -10.59
CA ASP A 219 -2.44 -29.48 -11.42
C ASP A 219 -1.96 -28.18 -12.10
N GLY A 220 -0.74 -27.72 -11.82
CA GLY A 220 -0.17 -26.47 -12.32
C GLY A 220 -0.59 -25.23 -11.52
N GLY A 221 -1.37 -25.41 -10.46
CA GLY A 221 -1.82 -24.37 -9.54
C GLY A 221 -0.70 -23.81 -8.65
N PRO A 222 -1.03 -22.82 -7.80
CA PRO A 222 -0.07 -22.22 -6.87
C PRO A 222 0.29 -23.19 -5.74
N GLY A 223 1.58 -23.28 -5.39
CA GLY A 223 2.01 -23.93 -4.16
C GLY A 223 1.68 -23.09 -2.92
N LYS A 224 2.04 -23.60 -1.74
CA LYS A 224 1.78 -22.90 -0.46
C LYS A 224 2.51 -21.56 -0.40
N GLU A 225 3.76 -21.53 -0.85
CA GLU A 225 4.60 -20.34 -0.89
C GLU A 225 4.08 -19.30 -1.89
N GLU A 226 3.49 -19.75 -3.00
CA GLU A 226 2.83 -18.87 -3.98
C GLU A 226 1.59 -18.20 -3.39
N GLU A 227 0.73 -18.98 -2.74
CA GLU A 227 -0.45 -18.46 -2.06
C GLU A 227 -0.05 -17.45 -0.99
N GLU A 228 0.90 -17.81 -0.11
CA GLU A 228 1.39 -16.92 0.95
C GLU A 228 1.96 -15.61 0.37
N HIS A 229 2.78 -15.70 -0.69
CA HIS A 229 3.39 -14.53 -1.32
C HIS A 229 2.37 -13.63 -2.04
N VAL A 230 1.48 -14.20 -2.83
CA VAL A 230 0.48 -13.45 -3.60
C VAL A 230 -0.54 -12.81 -2.66
N ASP A 231 -0.99 -13.52 -1.62
CA ASP A 231 -1.89 -12.91 -0.64
C ASP A 231 -1.22 -11.76 0.10
N ALA A 232 0.04 -11.90 0.52
CA ALA A 232 0.79 -10.79 1.11
C ALA A 232 0.98 -9.60 0.16
N LEU A 233 1.26 -9.83 -1.13
CA LEU A 233 1.37 -8.75 -2.12
C LEU A 233 0.07 -7.95 -2.25
N PHE A 234 -1.05 -8.65 -2.36
CA PHE A 234 -2.36 -8.01 -2.49
C PHE A 234 -2.83 -7.37 -1.17
N GLU A 235 -2.43 -7.90 -0.01
CA GLU A 235 -2.65 -7.27 1.28
C GLU A 235 -1.90 -5.93 1.36
N VAL A 236 -0.62 -5.91 0.97
CA VAL A 236 0.16 -4.67 0.84
C VAL A 236 -0.53 -3.68 -0.12
N LEU A 237 -0.97 -4.13 -1.29
CA LEU A 237 -1.68 -3.27 -2.26
C LEU A 237 -3.03 -2.76 -1.71
N GLY A 238 -3.73 -3.57 -0.92
CA GLY A 238 -5.01 -3.21 -0.30
C GLY A 238 -4.87 -2.21 0.84
N ILE A 239 -3.75 -2.24 1.56
CA ILE A 239 -3.48 -1.34 2.68
C ILE A 239 -2.78 -0.05 2.22
N ILE A 240 -1.95 -0.10 1.18
CA ILE A 240 -1.29 1.10 0.63
C ILE A 240 -2.34 2.13 0.21
N TYR A 241 -2.28 3.32 0.83
CA TYR A 241 -3.25 4.43 0.67
C TYR A 241 -4.70 4.07 1.01
N SER A 242 -4.93 2.97 1.75
CA SER A 242 -6.24 2.74 2.36
C SER A 242 -6.52 3.80 3.43
N PHE A 243 -7.80 4.02 3.72
CA PHE A 243 -8.15 4.94 4.79
C PHE A 243 -7.71 4.36 6.14
N CYS A 244 -6.74 5.00 6.78
CA CYS A 244 -6.31 4.72 8.15
C CYS A 244 -6.59 5.94 9.03
N VAL A 245 -7.28 5.76 10.15
CA VAL A 245 -7.55 6.88 11.08
C VAL A 245 -6.26 7.50 11.60
N SER A 246 -5.23 6.69 11.81
CA SER A 246 -3.91 7.14 12.28
C SER A 246 -3.21 8.10 11.32
N ASP A 247 -3.54 8.09 10.03
CA ASP A 247 -3.00 9.05 9.06
C ASP A 247 -3.59 10.47 9.25
N TYR A 248 -4.77 10.56 9.88
CA TYR A 248 -5.51 11.82 10.10
C TYR A 248 -5.51 12.26 11.56
N LEU A 249 -5.39 11.31 12.49
CA LEU A 249 -5.30 11.50 13.94
C LEU A 249 -4.06 10.74 14.48
N PRO A 250 -2.84 11.30 14.35
CA PRO A 250 -1.60 10.58 14.67
C PRO A 250 -1.51 10.04 16.10
N TRP A 251 -2.16 10.70 17.07
CA TRP A 251 -2.20 10.23 18.45
C TRP A 251 -2.97 8.90 18.63
N LEU A 252 -3.80 8.51 17.66
CA LEU A 252 -4.49 7.22 17.67
C LEU A 252 -3.64 6.09 17.08
N ARG A 253 -2.47 6.38 16.50
CA ARG A 253 -1.59 5.36 15.89
C ARG A 253 -1.20 4.26 16.86
N ARG A 254 -0.96 4.59 18.14
CA ARG A 254 -0.61 3.62 19.20
C ARG A 254 -1.61 2.47 19.34
N PHE A 255 -2.89 2.70 18.99
CA PHE A 255 -3.94 1.72 19.19
C PHE A 255 -4.15 0.79 17.99
N ASP A 256 -3.57 1.10 16.82
CA ASP A 256 -3.79 0.38 15.55
C ASP A 256 -5.26 -0.04 15.34
N LEU A 257 -6.18 0.92 15.43
CA LEU A 257 -7.64 0.68 15.52
C LEU A 257 -8.21 -0.19 14.37
N ASN A 258 -7.53 -0.20 13.22
CA ASN A 258 -7.92 -0.99 12.05
C ASN A 258 -7.04 -2.22 11.82
N GLY A 259 -6.01 -2.45 12.65
CA GLY A 259 -5.02 -3.51 12.48
C GLY A 259 -4.11 -3.34 11.26
N HIS A 260 -4.19 -2.19 10.57
CA HIS A 260 -3.49 -1.95 9.31
C HIS A 260 -1.97 -1.90 9.51
N GLU A 261 -1.48 -1.36 10.64
CA GLU A 261 -0.04 -1.27 10.90
C GLU A 261 0.56 -2.66 11.11
N LYS A 262 -0.11 -3.50 11.91
CA LYS A 262 0.29 -4.90 12.07
C LYS A 262 0.22 -5.68 10.74
N ALA A 263 -0.86 -5.50 9.98
CA ALA A 263 -1.08 -6.21 8.73
C ALA A 263 -0.04 -5.86 7.66
N VAL A 264 0.26 -4.56 7.45
CA VAL A 264 1.28 -4.15 6.46
C VAL A 264 2.67 -4.64 6.85
N LYS A 265 3.04 -4.60 8.15
CA LYS A 265 4.33 -5.13 8.61
C LYS A 265 4.45 -6.63 8.36
N ALA A 266 3.41 -7.40 8.69
CA ALA A 266 3.40 -8.83 8.45
C ALA A 266 3.50 -9.16 6.95
N ALA A 267 2.69 -8.51 6.12
CA ALA A 267 2.67 -8.74 4.68
C ALA A 267 4.00 -8.34 4.00
N VAL A 268 4.59 -7.20 4.38
CA VAL A 268 5.93 -6.79 3.92
C VAL A 268 7.00 -7.78 4.38
N GLY A 269 6.89 -8.31 5.60
CA GLY A 269 7.76 -9.37 6.11
C GLY A 269 7.74 -10.61 5.22
N VAL A 270 6.55 -11.07 4.83
CA VAL A 270 6.37 -12.21 3.90
C VAL A 270 6.94 -11.90 2.52
N VAL A 271 6.67 -10.72 1.96
CA VAL A 271 7.23 -10.34 0.64
C VAL A 271 8.76 -10.35 0.67
N ASN A 272 9.35 -9.77 1.73
CA ASN A 272 10.79 -9.71 1.90
C ASN A 272 11.43 -11.08 2.13
N LYS A 273 10.76 -11.97 2.88
CA LYS A 273 11.18 -13.38 3.07
C LYS A 273 11.48 -14.07 1.73
N TYR A 274 10.66 -13.81 0.71
CA TYR A 274 10.85 -14.41 -0.63
C TYR A 274 11.77 -13.59 -1.55
N HIS A 275 11.75 -12.26 -1.46
CA HIS A 275 12.50 -11.40 -2.37
C HIS A 275 13.97 -11.19 -1.97
N ASP A 276 14.24 -10.95 -0.68
CA ASP A 276 15.57 -10.52 -0.22
C ASP A 276 16.66 -11.54 -0.56
N PRO A 277 16.49 -12.86 -0.33
CA PRO A 277 17.52 -13.85 -0.67
C PRO A 277 17.89 -13.86 -2.16
N ILE A 278 16.90 -13.74 -3.05
CA ILE A 278 17.12 -13.72 -4.51
C ILE A 278 17.87 -12.45 -4.92
N ILE A 279 17.48 -11.31 -4.35
CA ILE A 279 18.10 -10.02 -4.66
C ILE A 279 19.54 -9.98 -4.16
N GLU A 280 19.79 -10.44 -2.94
CA GLU A 280 21.13 -10.50 -2.34
C GLU A 280 22.04 -11.44 -3.12
N GLU A 281 21.56 -12.64 -3.47
CA GLU A 281 22.31 -13.58 -4.30
C GLU A 281 22.66 -12.96 -5.67
N ARG A 282 21.70 -12.28 -6.31
CA ARG A 282 21.93 -11.68 -7.63
C ARG A 282 22.91 -10.52 -7.58
N ILE A 283 22.80 -9.66 -6.56
CA ILE A 283 23.78 -8.59 -6.31
C ILE A 283 25.18 -9.17 -6.11
N ARG A 284 25.30 -10.22 -5.29
CA ARG A 284 26.56 -10.90 -5.02
C ARG A 284 27.21 -11.44 -6.29
N ARG A 285 26.41 -12.11 -7.12
CA ARG A 285 26.83 -12.68 -8.41
C ARG A 285 27.34 -11.62 -9.39
N TRP A 286 26.62 -10.50 -9.54
CA TRP A 286 27.01 -9.41 -10.46
C TRP A 286 28.20 -8.58 -9.97
N ARG A 287 28.44 -8.53 -8.65
CA ARG A 287 29.56 -7.78 -8.06
C ARG A 287 30.82 -8.63 -7.85
N GLY A 288 30.75 -9.95 -8.00
CA GLY A 288 31.88 -10.85 -7.73
C GLY A 288 32.30 -10.88 -6.24
N VAL A 289 31.40 -10.52 -5.33
CA VAL A 289 31.69 -10.50 -3.89
C VAL A 289 31.40 -11.89 -3.31
N GLY A 290 32.32 -12.47 -2.52
CA GLY A 290 32.07 -13.74 -1.82
C GLY A 290 32.74 -14.98 -2.42
N GLY A 291 34.07 -14.91 -2.62
CA GLY A 291 34.99 -16.07 -2.64
C GLY A 291 34.91 -17.06 -3.80
N GLY A 292 33.82 -17.06 -4.57
CA GLY A 292 33.65 -17.89 -5.76
C GLY A 292 34.18 -17.20 -7.01
N SER A 293 35.17 -17.80 -7.66
CA SER A 293 35.87 -17.36 -8.87
C SER A 293 35.03 -17.42 -10.16
N LEU A 294 33.72 -17.17 -10.08
CA LEU A 294 32.86 -17.12 -11.27
C LEU A 294 32.79 -15.68 -11.79
N PRO A 295 33.09 -15.44 -13.08
CA PRO A 295 32.94 -14.12 -13.68
C PRO A 295 31.46 -13.68 -13.62
N PRO A 296 31.20 -12.36 -13.61
CA PRO A 296 29.83 -11.86 -13.68
C PRO A 296 29.11 -12.41 -14.92
N PRO A 297 27.78 -12.61 -14.86
CA PRO A 297 27.01 -13.13 -15.98
C PRO A 297 27.25 -12.29 -17.25
N ARG A 298 27.40 -12.96 -18.39
CA ARG A 298 27.60 -12.30 -19.69
C ARG A 298 26.29 -11.80 -20.30
N GLU A 299 25.18 -12.39 -19.91
CA GLU A 299 23.85 -12.09 -20.46
C GLU A 299 22.87 -11.78 -19.34
N LEU A 300 21.89 -10.93 -19.65
CA LEU A 300 20.76 -10.63 -18.77
C LEU A 300 19.73 -11.75 -18.92
N GLU A 301 19.16 -12.26 -17.83
CA GLU A 301 18.14 -13.31 -17.88
C GLU A 301 16.74 -12.79 -17.52
N ASP A 302 16.65 -11.81 -16.63
CA ASP A 302 15.40 -11.22 -16.12
C ASP A 302 15.52 -9.73 -15.79
N LEU A 303 14.44 -9.11 -15.31
CA LEU A 303 14.46 -7.70 -14.93
C LEU A 303 15.30 -7.41 -13.69
N LEU A 304 15.52 -8.38 -12.80
CA LEU A 304 16.42 -8.18 -11.67
C LEU A 304 17.85 -7.99 -12.18
N ASP A 305 18.31 -8.79 -13.15
CA ASP A 305 19.62 -8.59 -13.80
C ASP A 305 19.76 -7.21 -14.43
N VAL A 306 18.71 -6.74 -15.10
CA VAL A 306 18.67 -5.38 -15.66
C VAL A 306 18.89 -4.38 -14.54
N LEU A 307 18.10 -4.46 -13.47
CA LEU A 307 18.17 -3.49 -12.38
C LEU A 307 19.50 -3.55 -11.62
N VAL A 308 20.04 -4.74 -11.38
CA VAL A 308 21.31 -4.87 -10.68
C VAL A 308 22.47 -4.45 -11.58
N SER A 309 22.45 -4.68 -12.89
CA SER A 309 23.56 -4.35 -13.80
C SER A 309 23.76 -2.84 -14.04
N ILE A 310 22.71 -2.02 -13.88
CA ILE A 310 22.75 -0.59 -14.19
C ILE A 310 23.80 0.18 -13.36
N ARG A 311 24.59 0.98 -14.07
CA ARG A 311 25.50 1.99 -13.53
C ARG A 311 24.94 3.39 -13.68
N GLY A 312 25.19 4.25 -12.70
CA GLY A 312 24.97 5.68 -12.80
C GLY A 312 26.04 6.35 -13.65
N GLU A 313 25.83 7.64 -13.94
CA GLU A 313 26.80 8.49 -14.65
C GLU A 313 28.15 8.58 -13.92
N ASP A 314 28.15 8.38 -12.60
CA ASP A 314 29.34 8.31 -11.75
C ASP A 314 30.04 6.93 -11.76
N GLY A 315 29.60 6.01 -12.62
CA GLY A 315 30.10 4.64 -12.72
C GLY A 315 29.70 3.74 -11.54
N LYS A 316 28.93 4.23 -10.56
CA LYS A 316 28.49 3.44 -9.39
C LYS A 316 27.20 2.69 -9.68
N TRP A 317 27.00 1.59 -8.98
CA TRP A 317 25.76 0.80 -9.06
C TRP A 317 24.55 1.63 -8.61
N VAL A 318 23.49 1.65 -9.42
CA VAL A 318 22.26 2.38 -9.07
C VAL A 318 21.54 1.73 -7.89
N LEU A 319 21.49 0.39 -7.85
CA LEU A 319 21.06 -0.34 -6.67
C LEU A 319 22.23 -0.44 -5.69
N SER A 320 22.18 0.32 -4.59
CA SER A 320 23.16 0.22 -3.51
C SER A 320 22.80 -0.87 -2.49
N GLU A 321 23.80 -1.44 -1.82
CA GLU A 321 23.66 -2.49 -0.79
C GLU A 321 23.00 -2.01 0.52
N ARG A 322 22.66 -0.72 0.62
CA ARG A 322 22.11 -0.08 1.84
C ARG A 322 20.67 -0.51 2.19
N ARG A 323 20.29 -1.76 1.94
CA ARG A 323 19.01 -2.33 2.40
C ARG A 323 19.05 -2.77 3.86
N SER A 324 20.22 -3.12 4.42
CA SER A 324 20.26 -3.87 5.68
C SER A 324 20.39 -3.04 6.97
N LYS A 325 20.69 -1.72 6.91
CA LYS A 325 21.00 -0.91 8.13
C LYS A 325 19.91 0.06 8.59
N ARG A 326 18.80 0.23 7.87
CA ARG A 326 17.68 1.10 8.34
C ARG A 326 16.54 0.35 9.03
N ARG A 327 16.51 -1.00 9.01
CA ARG A 327 15.53 -1.78 9.79
C ARG A 327 15.71 -1.65 11.32
N LEU A 328 16.94 -1.38 11.80
CA LEU A 328 17.25 -1.33 13.24
C LEU A 328 16.96 0.01 13.94
N ARG A 329 16.17 0.92 13.35
CA ARG A 329 15.83 2.20 14.02
C ARG A 329 14.37 2.32 14.46
N TYR A 330 13.56 1.30 14.25
CA TYR A 330 12.12 1.34 14.55
C TYR A 330 11.59 0.05 15.19
N ASP A 331 12.46 -0.72 15.85
CA ASP A 331 12.07 -1.74 16.83
C ASP A 331 12.08 -1.13 18.24
#